data_AF-A0A1B3XW75-F1
#
_entry.id   AF-A0A1B3XW75-F1
#
_cell.length_a   1.000
_cell.length_b   1.000
_cell.length_c   1.000
_cell.angle_alpha   90.00
_cell.angle_beta   90.00
_cell.angle_gamma   90.00
#
_symmetry.space_group_name_H-M   'P 1'
#
loop_
_entity.id
_entity.type
_entity.pdbx_description
1 polymer ?
#
loop_
_entity_poly.entity_id
_entity_poly.type
_entity_poly.pdbx_seq_one_letter_code
_entity_poly.pdbx_strand_id
1 'polypeptide(L)' 'MKIMDLDENKLTQILLMAPILANNENHQQIKTAMKEYRITPGNSLEIEFAKDLFGLTTDEIIIKWYDGNFDITGLFFKSN' A
#
# COMPACT_ATOMS: atom_id res chain seq x y z
N MET A 1 -11.38 -6.66 2.42
CA MET A 1 -10.06 -6.67 1.77
C MET A 1 -9.05 -6.74 2.90
N LYS A 2 -8.15 -7.72 2.84
CA LYS A 2 -7.18 -7.98 3.90
C LYS A 2 -5.77 -7.97 3.32
N ILE A 3 -4.79 -7.74 4.18
CA ILE A 3 -3.37 -7.77 3.81
C ILE A 3 -3.00 -9.09 3.12
N MET A 4 -3.64 -10.20 3.50
CA MET A 4 -3.43 -11.53 2.93
C MET A 4 -4.04 -11.72 1.54
N ASP A 5 -4.92 -10.82 1.10
CA ASP A 5 -5.51 -10.83 -0.25
C ASP A 5 -4.61 -10.12 -1.28
N LEU A 6 -3.53 -9.48 -0.82
CA LEU A 6 -2.60 -8.74 -1.67
C LEU A 6 -1.64 -9.68 -2.39
N ASP A 7 -1.40 -9.40 -3.67
CA ASP A 7 -0.30 -9.96 -4.44
C ASP A 7 0.98 -9.17 -4.13
N GLU A 8 1.92 -9.80 -3.43
CA GLU A 8 3.19 -9.19 -3.02
C GLU A 8 3.97 -8.65 -4.22
N ASN A 9 4.02 -9.38 -5.35
CA ASN A 9 4.79 -8.95 -6.51
C ASN A 9 4.18 -7.69 -7.14
N LYS A 10 2.85 -7.62 -7.23
CA LYS A 10 2.15 -6.43 -7.74
C LYS A 10 2.35 -5.24 -6.80
N LEU A 11 2.24 -5.46 -5.49
CA LEU A 11 2.44 -4.40 -4.50
C LEU A 11 3.87 -3.86 -4.57
N THR A 12 4.87 -4.75 -4.63
CA THR A 12 6.28 -4.37 -4.79
C THR A 12 6.49 -3.55 -6.06
N GLN A 13 5.93 -3.96 -7.20
CA GLN A 13 6.03 -3.19 -8.45
C GLN A 13 5.45 -1.78 -8.31
N ILE A 14 4.27 -1.64 -7.68
CA ILE A 14 3.63 -0.34 -7.46
C ILE A 14 4.52 0.57 -6.59
N LEU A 15 5.03 0.04 -5.47
CA LEU A 15 5.87 0.81 -4.56
C LEU A 15 7.20 1.21 -5.19
N LEU A 16 7.83 0.32 -5.97
CA LEU A 16 9.06 0.61 -6.71
C LEU A 16 8.86 1.64 -7.82
N MET A 17 7.67 1.68 -8.44
CA MET A 17 7.34 2.67 -9.48
C MET A 17 6.93 4.04 -8.91
N ALA A 18 6.57 4.12 -7.63
CA ALA A 18 6.04 5.34 -7.01
C ALA A 18 6.94 6.60 -7.18
N PRO A 19 8.28 6.54 -7.06
CA PRO A 19 9.15 7.69 -7.33
C PRO A 19 9.11 8.13 -8.80
N ILE A 20 9.04 7.18 -9.72
CA ILE A 20 8.98 7.46 -11.16
C ILE A 20 7.64 8.14 -11.50
N LEU A 21 6.54 7.64 -10.94
CA LEU A 21 5.22 8.24 -11.07
C LEU A 21 5.21 9.68 -10.54
N ALA A 22 5.75 9.89 -9.33
CA ALA A 22 5.83 11.21 -8.73
C ALA A 22 6.62 12.20 -9.58
N ASN A 23 7.78 11.77 -10.12
CA ASN A 23 8.57 12.60 -11.02
C ASN A 23 7.83 12.92 -12.33
N ASN A 24 7.17 11.93 -12.94
CA ASN A 24 6.43 12.12 -14.19
C ASN A 24 5.23 13.08 -14.04
N GLU A 25 4.61 13.10 -12.87
CA GLU A 25 3.48 13.98 -12.54
C GLU A 25 3.93 15.31 -11.91
N ASN A 26 5.24 15.58 -11.85
CA ASN A 26 5.85 16.78 -11.24
C ASN A 26 5.52 16.96 -9.74
N HIS A 27 5.23 15.87 -9.04
CA HIS A 27 5.03 15.88 -7.59
C HIS A 27 6.37 15.89 -6.85
N GLN A 28 6.52 16.83 -5.92
CA GLN A 28 7.71 16.92 -5.05
C GLN A 28 7.77 15.81 -3.99
N GLN A 29 6.66 15.10 -3.77
CA GLN A 29 6.54 14.09 -2.72
C GLN A 29 5.81 12.86 -3.26
N ILE A 30 6.39 11.68 -3.03
CA ILE A 30 5.82 10.38 -3.45
C ILE A 30 4.40 10.19 -2.90
N LYS A 31 4.16 10.60 -1.65
CA LYS A 31 2.83 10.50 -1.03
C LYS A 31 1.75 11.24 -1.81
N THR A 32 2.08 12.34 -2.50
CA THR A 32 1.12 13.11 -3.29
C THR A 32 0.72 12.32 -4.53
N ALA A 33 1.72 11.82 -5.27
CA ALA A 33 1.49 10.99 -6.45
C ALA A 33 0.66 9.75 -6.12
N MET A 34 0.98 9.06 -5.03
CA MET A 34 0.24 7.86 -4.63
C MET A 34 -1.21 8.17 -4.27
N LYS A 35 -1.51 9.29 -3.58
CA LYS A 35 -2.89 9.69 -3.30
C LYS A 35 -3.71 9.97 -4.56
N GLU A 36 -3.08 10.62 -5.53
CA GLU A 36 -3.72 11.03 -6.79
C GLU A 36 -3.75 9.92 -7.85
N TYR A 37 -2.98 8.84 -7.65
CA TYR A 37 -2.90 7.71 -8.56
C TYR A 37 -4.27 7.09 -8.82
N ARG A 38 -4.61 6.97 -10.11
CA ARG A 38 -5.90 6.45 -10.56
C ARG A 38 -5.84 4.92 -10.64
N ILE A 39 -6.85 4.27 -10.06
CA ILE A 39 -6.99 2.81 -10.11
C ILE A 39 -7.30 2.41 -11.55
N THR A 40 -6.39 1.65 -12.17
CA THR A 40 -6.64 0.97 -13.45
C THR A 40 -7.20 -0.44 -13.20
N PRO A 41 -8.06 -0.98 -14.09
CA PRO A 41 -8.62 -2.32 -13.93
C PRO A 41 -7.51 -3.38 -13.86
N GLY A 42 -7.44 -4.15 -12.77
CA GLY A 42 -6.49 -5.28 -12.60
C GLY A 42 -5.55 -5.19 -11.39
N ASN A 43 -5.36 -3.98 -10.82
CA ASN A 43 -4.48 -3.72 -9.67
C ASN A 43 -5.24 -3.06 -8.50
N SER A 44 -6.55 -3.28 -8.40
CA SER A 44 -7.41 -2.47 -7.52
C SER A 44 -7.03 -2.56 -6.04
N LEU A 45 -6.64 -3.75 -5.57
CA LEU A 45 -6.34 -3.96 -4.15
C LEU A 45 -4.98 -3.42 -3.74
N GLU A 46 -3.92 -3.71 -4.51
CA GLU A 46 -2.56 -3.26 -4.18
C GLU A 46 -2.43 -1.75 -4.33
N ILE A 47 -3.10 -1.17 -5.34
CA ILE A 47 -3.17 0.29 -5.47
C ILE A 47 -3.91 0.86 -4.26
N GLU A 48 -5.07 0.29 -3.88
CA GLU A 48 -5.83 0.78 -2.72
C GLU A 48 -4.98 0.71 -1.44
N PHE A 49 -4.28 -0.40 -1.19
CA PHE A 49 -3.36 -0.51 -0.06
C PHE A 49 -2.27 0.56 -0.11
N ALA A 50 -1.66 0.78 -1.26
CA ALA A 50 -0.61 1.79 -1.39
C ALA A 50 -1.15 3.22 -1.17
N LYS A 51 -2.37 3.52 -1.66
CA LYS A 51 -3.04 4.80 -1.39
C LYS A 51 -3.28 5.01 0.10
N ASP A 52 -3.76 3.97 0.78
CA ASP A 52 -3.99 4.00 2.21
C ASP A 52 -2.69 4.14 3.00
N LEU A 53 -1.63 3.44 2.61
CA LEU A 53 -0.31 3.51 3.24
C LEU A 53 0.24 4.94 3.29
N PHE A 54 -0.02 5.74 2.24
CA PHE A 54 0.39 7.15 2.18
C PHE A 54 -0.70 8.13 2.65
N GLY A 55 -1.91 7.65 2.92
CA GLY A 55 -3.09 8.48 3.14
C GLY A 55 -3.70 8.41 4.54
N LEU A 56 -3.62 7.24 5.16
CA LEU A 56 -4.25 6.94 6.44
C LEU A 56 -3.24 6.98 7.58
N THR A 57 -3.76 7.07 8.80
CA THR A 57 -3.00 6.85 10.03
C THR A 57 -2.72 5.35 10.24
N THR A 58 -1.75 5.03 11.09
CA THR A 58 -1.43 3.64 11.43
C THR A 58 -2.65 2.89 11.95
N ASP A 59 -3.45 3.48 12.85
CA ASP A 59 -4.63 2.83 13.43
C ASP A 59 -5.68 2.51 12.36
N GLU A 60 -5.92 3.44 11.44
CA GLU A 60 -6.84 3.24 10.32
C GLU A 60 -6.36 2.12 9.38
N ILE A 61 -5.05 2.04 9.13
CA ILE A 61 -4.45 0.95 8.33
C ILE A 61 -4.64 -0.40 9.02
N ILE A 62 -4.36 -0.48 10.33
CA ILE A 62 -4.52 -1.72 11.11
C ILE A 62 -5.98 -2.17 11.14
N ILE A 63 -6.92 -1.26 11.35
CA ILE A 63 -8.36 -1.57 11.30
C ILE A 63 -8.76 -2.08 9.92
N LYS A 64 -8.35 -1.39 8.85
CA LYS A 64 -8.78 -1.69 7.49
C LYS A 64 -8.17 -2.99 6.96
N TRP A 65 -6.85 -3.13 7.02
CA TRP A 65 -6.11 -4.18 6.33
C TRP A 65 -5.77 -5.39 7.22
N TYR A 66 -5.80 -5.19 8.54
CA TYR A 66 -5.32 -6.17 9.52
C TYR A 66 -6.37 -6.56 10.58
N ASP A 67 -7.65 -6.26 10.34
CA ASP A 67 -8.77 -6.59 11.24
C ASP A 67 -8.67 -5.99 12.65
N GLY A 68 -7.95 -4.88 12.81
CA GLY A 68 -7.74 -4.29 14.13
C GLY A 68 -6.83 -5.13 15.03
N ASN A 69 -6.18 -6.17 14.47
CA ASN A 69 -5.29 -7.04 15.21
C ASN A 69 -3.87 -6.46 15.19
N PHE A 70 -3.36 -6.07 16.35
CA PHE A 70 -2.02 -5.52 16.50
C PHE A 70 -0.95 -6.61 16.72
N ASP A 71 -1.37 -7.86 16.93
CA ASP A 71 -0.50 -8.98 17.39
C ASP A 71 -0.13 -9.97 16.26
N ILE A 72 -0.35 -9.58 15.02
CA ILE A 72 -0.05 -10.35 13.79
C ILE A 72 1.42 -10.32 13.38
N THR A 73 2.31 -9.72 14.18
CA THR A 73 3.75 -9.74 13.93
C THR A 73 4.30 -11.18 13.80
N GLY A 74 3.66 -12.14 14.48
CA GLY A 74 3.98 -13.58 14.38
C GLY A 74 3.68 -14.23 13.02
N LEU A 75 2.92 -13.58 12.12
CA LEU A 75 2.64 -14.11 10.76
C LEU A 75 3.76 -13.84 9.76
N PHE A 76 4.53 -12.77 9.94
CA PHE A 76 5.56 -12.34 8.98
C PHE A 76 7.00 -12.56 9.49
N PHE A 77 7.20 -12.60 10.81
CA PHE A 77 8.51 -12.80 11.42
C PHE A 77 8.58 -14.15 12.14
N LYS A 78 8.58 -15.25 11.39
CA LYS A 78 9.21 -16.47 11.90
C LYS A 78 10.71 -16.22 11.90
N SER A 79 11.23 -15.78 13.04
CA SER A 79 12.67 -15.73 13.30
C SER A 79 13.24 -17.14 13.12
N ASN A 80 14.07 -17.32 12.10
CA ASN A 80 15.05 -18.42 12.07
C ASN A 80 16.15 -18.13 13.07
#